data_AF-A0A9D2EI71-F1
#
_entry.id   AF-A0A9D2EI71-F1
#
_cell.length_a   1.000
_cell.length_b   1.000
_cell.length_c   1.000
_cell.angle_alpha   90.00
_cell.angle_beta   90.00
_cell.angle_gamma   90.00
#
_symmetry.space_group_name_H-M   'P 1'
#
loop_
_entity.id
_entity.type
_entity.pdbx_description
1 polymer ?
#
loop_
_entity_poly.entity_id
_entity_poly.type
_entity_poly.pdbx_seq_one_letter_code
_entity_poly.pdbx_strand_id
1 'polypeptide(L)'
;MSRYITITLERAGVSCRARLLDEVAPATSQAVWNVLPQSGDAVHAKFARNEVYALVPRITTAPRRENPTVTPIPGDVCLFDFEPWEIGNPAYGYKADSQAHAENGATDLAIFYDRNNLLLNGDVGWVPGNVFATIEQGLPEMAAACNDLWRHGFAGERLTYARAS
;
A
#
# COMPACT_ATOMS: atom_id res chain seq x y z
N MET A 1 -17.37 -4.04 16.44
CA MET A 1 -17.29 -5.18 15.49
C MET A 1 -16.12 -4.90 14.57
N SER A 2 -15.26 -5.89 14.33
CA SER A 2 -14.08 -5.71 13.48
C SER A 2 -14.50 -5.56 12.01
N ARG A 3 -13.97 -4.53 11.34
CA ARG A 3 -14.13 -4.34 9.89
C ARG A 3 -13.01 -5.04 9.14
N TYR A 4 -13.32 -5.49 7.93
CA TYR A 4 -12.37 -6.23 7.10
C TYR A 4 -12.37 -5.67 5.68
N ILE A 5 -11.21 -5.74 5.04
CA ILE A 5 -11.01 -5.43 3.64
C ILE A 5 -10.49 -6.67 2.90
N THR A 6 -10.87 -6.79 1.64
CA THR A 6 -10.26 -7.72 0.69
C THR A 6 -9.23 -6.95 -0.12
N ILE A 7 -8.06 -7.55 -0.29
CA ILE A 7 -6.97 -7.01 -1.11
C ILE A 7 -6.69 -8.01 -2.22
N THR A 8 -6.74 -7.58 -3.48
CA THR A 8 -6.74 -8.45 -4.66
C THR A 8 -5.69 -8.00 -5.67
N LEU A 9 -4.86 -8.94 -6.13
CA LEU A 9 -4.13 -8.84 -7.38
C LEU A 9 -5.03 -9.39 -8.49
N GLU A 10 -5.60 -8.48 -9.29
CA GLU A 10 -6.73 -8.77 -10.18
C GLU A 10 -6.39 -9.77 -11.29
N ARG A 11 -5.26 -9.56 -11.99
CA ARG A 11 -4.83 -10.42 -13.10
C ARG A 11 -4.31 -11.76 -12.59
N ALA A 12 -3.59 -11.79 -11.47
CA ALA A 12 -3.18 -13.02 -10.80
C ALA A 12 -4.37 -13.81 -10.21
N GLY A 13 -5.51 -13.15 -9.95
CA GLY A 13 -6.69 -13.77 -9.33
C GLY A 13 -6.46 -14.17 -7.87
N VAL A 14 -5.51 -13.53 -7.18
CA VAL A 14 -5.13 -13.84 -5.81
C VAL A 14 -5.67 -12.77 -4.88
N SER A 15 -6.34 -13.19 -3.80
CA SER A 15 -6.90 -12.29 -2.79
C SER A 15 -6.50 -12.70 -1.39
N CYS A 16 -6.31 -11.71 -0.52
CA CYS A 16 -6.14 -11.89 0.92
C CYS A 16 -7.16 -11.03 1.67
N ARG A 17 -7.38 -11.34 2.95
CA ARG A 17 -8.32 -10.62 3.82
C ARG A 17 -7.57 -9.99 4.99
N ALA A 18 -7.75 -8.69 5.15
CA ALA A 18 -7.12 -7.92 6.22
C ALA A 18 -8.14 -7.33 7.18
N ARG A 19 -7.85 -7.39 8.48
CA ARG A 19 -8.62 -6.72 9.53
C ARG A 19 -8.15 -5.29 9.68
N LEU A 20 -9.08 -4.33 9.67
CA LEU A 20 -8.75 -2.94 10.00
C LEU A 20 -8.36 -2.82 11.48
N LEU A 21 -7.33 -2.03 11.74
CA LEU A 21 -6.78 -1.78 13.07
C LEU A 21 -7.50 -0.60 13.75
N ASP A 22 -8.84 -0.68 13.82
CA ASP A 22 -9.69 0.40 14.32
C ASP A 22 -9.37 0.85 15.76
N GLU A 23 -8.70 0.01 16.56
CA GLU A 23 -8.31 0.32 17.94
C GLU A 23 -7.05 1.20 18.05
N VAL A 24 -6.11 1.08 17.10
CA VAL A 24 -4.80 1.74 17.17
C VAL A 24 -4.53 2.70 16.01
N ALA A 25 -5.27 2.55 14.91
CA ALA A 25 -5.26 3.45 13.75
C ALA A 25 -6.69 3.86 13.33
N PRO A 26 -7.53 4.39 14.25
CA PRO A 26 -8.93 4.68 13.98
C PRO A 26 -9.14 5.68 12.84
N ALA A 27 -8.36 6.76 12.79
CA ALA A 27 -8.56 7.83 11.81
C ALA A 27 -8.14 7.38 10.40
N THR A 28 -7.00 6.69 10.29
CA THR A 28 -6.49 6.13 9.03
C THR A 28 -7.43 5.04 8.52
N SER A 29 -7.85 4.11 9.39
CA SER A 29 -8.80 3.04 9.04
C SER A 29 -10.13 3.61 8.55
N GLN A 30 -10.66 4.64 9.21
CA GLN A 30 -11.90 5.30 8.79
C GLN A 30 -11.75 6.05 7.46
N ALA A 31 -10.65 6.78 7.28
CA ALA A 31 -10.37 7.53 6.06
C ALA A 31 -10.30 6.58 4.84
N VAL A 32 -9.54 5.48 4.96
CA VAL A 32 -9.48 4.45 3.91
C VAL A 32 -10.86 3.83 3.69
N TRP A 33 -11.53 3.36 4.75
CA TRP A 33 -12.84 2.71 4.64
C TRP A 33 -13.88 3.53 3.87
N ASN A 34 -13.89 4.85 4.08
CA ASN A 34 -14.84 5.77 3.47
C ASN A 34 -14.68 5.88 1.95
N VAL A 35 -13.46 5.68 1.43
CA VAL A 35 -13.16 5.83 0.01
C VAL A 35 -13.07 4.51 -0.74
N LEU A 36 -13.16 3.36 -0.06
CA LEU A 36 -13.15 2.05 -0.72
C LEU A 36 -14.38 1.89 -1.66
N PRO A 37 -14.22 1.25 -2.84
CA PRO A 37 -12.99 0.58 -3.31
C PRO A 37 -11.93 1.53 -3.87
N GLN A 38 -10.67 1.13 -3.75
CA GLN A 38 -9.51 1.82 -4.33
C GLN A 38 -8.66 0.84 -5.12
N SER A 39 -8.09 1.28 -6.25
CA SER A 39 -7.31 0.41 -7.13
C SER A 39 -6.28 1.21 -7.92
N GLY A 40 -5.09 0.66 -8.09
CA GLY A 40 -4.02 1.22 -8.93
C GLY A 40 -3.15 0.12 -9.54
N ASP A 41 -2.16 0.51 -10.34
CA ASP A 41 -1.14 -0.43 -10.83
C ASP A 41 -0.41 -1.06 -9.63
N ALA A 42 -0.21 -2.37 -9.66
CA ALA A 42 0.44 -3.11 -8.57
C ALA A 42 1.97 -3.03 -8.69
N VAL A 43 2.62 -2.06 -8.06
CA VAL A 43 4.06 -1.85 -8.23
C VAL A 43 4.83 -2.55 -7.12
N HIS A 44 5.88 -3.30 -7.48
CA HIS A 44 6.84 -3.80 -6.49
C HIS A 44 7.82 -2.70 -6.09
N ALA A 45 8.03 -2.54 -4.79
CA ALA A 45 8.91 -1.50 -4.28
C ALA A 45 10.37 -1.69 -4.66
N LYS A 46 11.07 -0.56 -4.83
CA LYS A 46 12.51 -0.52 -5.12
C LYS A 46 13.37 -0.50 -3.87
N PHE A 47 12.89 0.11 -2.77
CA PHE A 47 13.70 0.32 -1.55
C PHE A 47 13.19 -0.43 -0.32
N ALA A 48 11.87 -0.56 -0.13
CA ALA A 48 11.33 -1.16 1.11
C ALA A 48 11.34 -2.69 1.14
N ARG A 49 11.97 -3.33 0.14
CA ARG A 49 12.13 -4.78 0.02
C ARG A 49 10.84 -5.52 -0.32
N ASN A 50 10.20 -6.20 0.64
CA ASN A 50 9.08 -7.13 0.36
C ASN A 50 7.73 -6.41 0.39
N GLU A 51 7.57 -5.47 -0.54
CA GLU A 51 6.44 -4.55 -0.62
C GLU A 51 5.86 -4.54 -2.04
N VAL A 52 4.54 -4.63 -2.12
CA VAL A 52 3.76 -4.30 -3.31
C VAL A 52 2.72 -3.25 -2.92
N TYR A 53 2.57 -2.22 -3.73
CA TYR A 53 1.66 -1.11 -3.46
C TYR A 53 0.89 -0.65 -4.69
N ALA A 54 -0.12 0.18 -4.45
CA ALA A 54 -0.78 0.95 -5.47
C ALA A 54 -0.84 2.43 -5.06
N LEU A 55 -0.50 3.31 -6.01
CA LEU A 55 -0.77 4.74 -5.89
C LEU A 55 -2.22 5.02 -6.27
N VAL A 56 -2.95 5.68 -5.37
CA VAL A 56 -4.36 6.05 -5.52
C VAL A 56 -4.53 7.56 -5.32
N PRO A 57 -5.68 8.15 -5.71
CA PRO A 57 -5.97 9.54 -5.41
C PRO A 57 -5.76 9.82 -3.91
N ARG A 58 -5.09 10.94 -3.61
CA ARG A 58 -4.69 11.27 -2.24
C ARG A 58 -5.89 11.30 -1.28
N ILE A 59 -5.80 10.54 -0.20
CA ILE A 59 -6.81 10.42 0.85
C ILE A 59 -6.53 11.47 1.93
N THR A 60 -6.90 12.72 1.66
CA THR A 60 -6.58 13.89 2.51
C THR A 60 -7.25 13.87 3.89
N THR A 61 -8.23 12.99 4.12
CA THR A 61 -8.87 12.81 5.43
C THR A 61 -8.07 11.91 6.37
N ALA A 62 -7.08 11.16 5.87
CA ALA A 62 -6.18 10.37 6.71
C ALA A 62 -5.18 11.29 7.44
N PRO A 63 -4.83 11.00 8.70
CA PRO A 63 -3.80 11.76 9.40
C PRO A 63 -2.41 11.49 8.79
N ARG A 64 -1.54 12.49 8.81
CA ARG A 64 -0.14 12.33 8.33
C ARG A 64 0.63 11.23 9.05
N ARG A 65 0.36 10.99 10.34
CA ARG A 65 0.97 9.92 11.14
C ARG A 65 -0.01 9.35 12.16
N GLU A 66 -0.18 8.03 12.14
CA GLU A 66 -0.98 7.27 13.10
C GLU A 66 -0.54 5.80 13.04
N ASN A 67 -0.25 5.18 14.19
CA ASN A 67 0.33 3.83 14.27
C ASN A 67 1.51 3.60 13.28
N PRO A 68 2.55 4.46 13.29
CA PRO A 68 3.58 4.43 12.27
C PRO A 68 4.59 3.31 12.48
N THR A 69 5.14 2.79 11.39
CA THR A 69 6.31 1.91 11.38
C THR A 69 7.34 2.39 10.37
N VAL A 70 8.63 2.11 10.63
CA VAL A 70 9.71 2.12 9.62
C VAL A 70 10.31 0.74 9.40
N THR A 71 9.77 -0.27 10.09
CA THR A 71 10.19 -1.68 10.04
C THR A 71 8.94 -2.55 9.89
N PRO A 72 8.23 -2.44 8.75
CA PRO A 72 6.98 -3.17 8.56
C PRO A 72 7.23 -4.68 8.52
N ILE A 73 6.25 -5.44 9.01
CA ILE A 73 6.32 -6.89 9.19
C ILE A 73 5.38 -7.62 8.20
N PRO A 74 5.53 -8.95 8.03
CA PRO A 74 4.63 -9.71 7.17
C PRO A 74 3.17 -9.56 7.60
N GLY A 75 2.31 -9.16 6.66
CA GLY A 75 0.89 -8.92 6.87
C GLY A 75 0.53 -7.48 7.16
N ASP A 76 1.50 -6.56 7.33
CA ASP A 76 1.19 -5.14 7.47
C ASP A 76 0.58 -4.58 6.19
N VAL A 77 -0.48 -3.77 6.37
CA VAL A 77 -1.05 -2.93 5.32
C VAL A 77 -0.85 -1.48 5.73
N CYS A 78 -0.08 -0.74 4.94
CA CYS A 78 0.37 0.61 5.26
C CYS A 78 -0.27 1.65 4.34
N LEU A 79 -0.48 2.84 4.89
CA LEU A 79 -0.79 4.05 4.15
C LEU A 79 0.38 5.03 4.24
N PHE A 80 0.78 5.58 3.10
CA PHE A 80 1.68 6.73 3.04
C PHE A 80 1.00 7.90 2.32
N ASP A 81 1.18 9.09 2.87
CA ASP A 81 0.71 10.34 2.28
C ASP A 81 1.89 11.08 1.66
N PHE A 82 1.88 11.24 0.33
CA PHE A 82 2.94 11.92 -0.39
C PHE A 82 2.44 13.21 -1.03
N GLU A 83 3.21 14.28 -0.84
CA GLU A 83 3.07 15.50 -1.65
C GLU A 83 3.53 15.23 -3.10
N PRO A 84 3.06 16.01 -4.10
CA PRO A 84 3.41 15.81 -5.51
C PRO A 84 4.93 15.72 -5.77
N TRP A 85 5.70 16.56 -5.11
CA TRP A 85 7.15 16.64 -5.29
C TRP A 85 7.90 15.48 -4.64
N GLU A 86 7.29 14.77 -3.68
CA GLU A 86 7.91 13.61 -3.03
C GLU A 86 7.82 12.37 -3.93
N ILE A 87 6.63 12.07 -4.46
CA ILE A 87 6.37 10.82 -5.21
C ILE A 87 6.54 10.96 -6.73
N GLY A 88 6.34 12.16 -7.29
CA GLY A 88 6.53 12.46 -8.71
C GLY A 88 7.99 12.70 -9.12
N ASN A 89 8.94 12.53 -8.20
CA ASN A 89 10.33 12.88 -8.45
C ASN A 89 11.04 11.89 -9.42
N PRO A 90 12.11 12.31 -10.13
CA PRO A 90 12.77 11.47 -11.13
C PRO A 90 13.36 10.15 -10.61
N ALA A 91 13.73 10.05 -9.32
CA ALA A 91 14.32 8.84 -8.75
C ALA A 91 13.32 7.67 -8.70
N TYR A 92 12.03 7.95 -8.56
CA TYR A 92 10.99 6.92 -8.66
C TYR A 92 10.81 6.42 -10.10
N GLY A 93 10.88 7.31 -11.09
CA GLY A 93 10.82 6.97 -12.51
C GLY A 93 9.43 6.52 -13.00
N TYR A 94 8.36 7.03 -12.40
CA TYR A 94 6.99 6.79 -12.89
C TYR A 94 6.74 7.50 -14.22
N LYS A 95 5.85 6.93 -15.05
CA LYS A 95 5.36 7.57 -16.27
C LYS A 95 4.64 8.88 -15.95
N ALA A 96 4.76 9.87 -16.83
CA ALA A 96 4.22 11.22 -16.62
C ALA A 96 2.68 11.27 -16.46
N ASP A 97 1.97 10.27 -16.97
CA ASP A 97 0.50 10.15 -16.89
C ASP A 97 0.02 9.32 -15.69
N SER A 98 0.91 8.91 -14.78
CA SER A 98 0.55 8.12 -13.61
C SER A 98 0.02 8.96 -12.45
N GLN A 99 -0.63 8.30 -11.49
CA GLN A 99 -1.09 8.91 -10.24
C GLN A 99 0.02 9.61 -9.44
N ALA A 100 1.29 9.22 -9.63
CA ALA A 100 2.43 9.86 -8.97
C ALA A 100 2.62 11.33 -9.37
N HIS A 101 2.14 11.74 -10.55
CA HIS A 101 2.27 13.10 -11.07
C HIS A 101 0.99 13.94 -10.89
N ALA A 102 0.04 13.47 -10.07
CA ALA A 102 -1.17 14.23 -9.79
C ALA A 102 -0.86 15.52 -8.99
N GLU A 103 -1.57 16.61 -9.32
CA GLU A 103 -1.35 17.95 -8.74
C GLU A 103 -1.48 18.00 -7.21
N ASN A 104 -2.30 17.12 -6.63
CA ASN A 104 -2.55 17.07 -5.18
C ASN A 104 -1.68 16.04 -4.46
N GLY A 105 -0.84 15.30 -5.18
CA GLY A 105 -0.05 14.19 -4.66
C GLY A 105 -0.79 12.87 -4.77
N ALA A 106 -0.31 11.87 -4.04
CA ALA A 106 -0.87 10.53 -4.07
C ALA A 106 -0.87 9.90 -2.68
N THR A 107 -1.79 8.96 -2.47
CA THR A 107 -1.70 8.02 -1.36
C THR A 107 -1.14 6.72 -1.88
N ASP A 108 -0.12 6.21 -1.19
CA ASP A 108 0.40 4.87 -1.39
C ASP A 108 -0.30 3.93 -0.41
N LEU A 109 -1.00 2.93 -0.93
CA LEU A 109 -1.50 1.81 -0.16
C LEU A 109 -0.61 0.60 -0.45
N ALA A 110 0.07 0.13 0.59
CA ALA A 110 1.08 -0.91 0.50
C ALA A 110 0.71 -2.16 1.29
N ILE A 111 1.13 -3.32 0.81
CA ILE A 111 1.17 -4.58 1.56
C ILE A 111 2.61 -5.04 1.74
N PHE A 112 2.96 -5.47 2.96
CA PHE A 112 4.24 -6.10 3.26
C PHE A 112 4.06 -7.60 3.38
N TYR A 113 4.63 -8.34 2.44
CA TYR A 113 4.36 -9.77 2.30
C TYR A 113 5.43 -10.67 2.94
N ASP A 114 6.58 -10.10 3.34
CA ASP A 114 7.65 -10.81 4.03
C ASP A 114 8.44 -9.83 4.95
N ARG A 115 9.53 -10.30 5.58
CA ARG A 115 10.22 -9.63 6.70
C ARG A 115 11.52 -8.91 6.31
N ASN A 116 12.14 -8.28 7.30
CA ASN A 116 13.44 -7.60 7.21
C ASN A 116 13.40 -6.42 6.21
N ASN A 117 12.31 -5.66 6.27
CA ASN A 117 12.05 -4.46 5.48
C ASN A 117 12.56 -3.23 6.24
N LEU A 118 12.97 -2.20 5.50
CA LEU A 118 13.29 -0.88 6.02
C LEU A 118 12.62 0.17 5.15
N LEU A 119 11.77 0.99 5.73
CA LEU A 119 11.20 2.15 5.06
C LEU A 119 12.19 3.31 5.08
N LEU A 120 13.22 3.16 4.26
CA LEU A 120 14.36 4.07 4.16
C LEU A 120 14.72 4.25 2.68
N ASN A 121 14.82 5.50 2.23
CA ASN A 121 15.28 5.79 0.87
C ASN A 121 16.35 6.90 0.86
N GLY A 122 16.96 7.11 -0.32
CA GLY A 122 17.97 8.14 -0.53
C GLY A 122 17.43 9.55 -0.71
N ASP A 123 16.11 9.72 -0.81
CA ASP A 123 15.48 11.01 -1.09
C ASP A 123 15.29 11.81 0.21
N VAL A 124 14.72 11.15 1.24
CA VAL A 124 14.30 11.79 2.49
C VAL A 124 14.75 11.04 3.75
N GLY A 125 15.41 9.89 3.60
CA GLY A 125 15.75 9.02 4.72
C GLY A 125 14.53 8.18 5.13
N TRP A 126 14.14 8.25 6.40
CA TRP A 126 13.05 7.42 6.92
C TRP A 126 11.69 7.86 6.35
N VAL A 127 10.89 6.88 5.89
CA VAL A 127 9.56 7.09 5.31
C VAL A 127 8.51 6.34 6.16
N PRO A 128 8.07 6.87 7.32
CA PRO A 128 7.14 6.15 8.17
C PRO A 128 5.78 5.96 7.49
N GLY A 129 5.26 4.74 7.49
CA GLY A 129 3.91 4.41 7.01
C GLY A 129 2.95 4.12 8.14
N ASN A 130 1.68 4.51 8.00
CA ASN A 130 0.64 4.22 8.98
C ASN A 130 0.15 2.78 8.79
N VAL A 131 0.42 1.89 9.75
CA VAL A 131 -0.12 0.52 9.70
C VAL A 131 -1.59 0.59 10.09
N PHE A 132 -2.50 0.36 9.14
CA PHE A 132 -3.94 0.52 9.36
C PHE A 132 -4.75 -0.77 9.21
N ALA A 133 -4.17 -1.81 8.63
CA ALA A 133 -4.77 -3.14 8.60
C ALA A 133 -3.70 -4.23 8.75
N THR A 134 -4.13 -5.43 9.13
CA THR A 134 -3.28 -6.62 9.18
C THR A 134 -3.92 -7.78 8.41
N ILE A 135 -3.18 -8.41 7.51
CA ILE A 135 -3.64 -9.56 6.72
C ILE A 135 -3.75 -10.78 7.64
N GLU A 136 -4.96 -11.32 7.77
CA GLU A 136 -5.24 -12.49 8.64
C GLU A 136 -5.48 -13.77 7.83
N GLN A 137 -5.79 -13.67 6.54
CA GLN A 137 -6.08 -14.81 5.67
C GLN A 137 -5.46 -14.59 4.28
N GLY A 138 -4.87 -15.63 3.69
CA GLY A 138 -4.33 -15.59 2.33
C GLY A 138 -2.95 -14.94 2.19
N LEU A 139 -2.22 -14.72 3.29
CA LEU A 139 -0.88 -14.10 3.24
C LEU A 139 0.14 -14.97 2.45
N PRO A 140 0.23 -16.30 2.63
CA PRO A 140 1.17 -17.13 1.87
C PRO A 140 0.93 -17.08 0.36
N GLU A 141 -0.32 -17.13 -0.07
CA GLU A 141 -0.73 -17.06 -1.48
C GLU A 141 -0.43 -15.67 -2.06
N MET A 142 -0.74 -14.61 -1.31
CA MET A 142 -0.42 -13.24 -1.69
C MET A 142 1.10 -13.04 -1.81
N ALA A 143 1.89 -13.56 -0.86
CA ALA A 143 3.35 -13.49 -0.91
C ALA A 143 3.94 -14.22 -2.13
N ALA A 144 3.37 -15.37 -2.52
CA ALA A 144 3.77 -16.06 -3.74
C ALA A 144 3.48 -15.21 -4.99
N ALA A 145 2.30 -14.59 -5.05
CA ALA A 145 1.91 -13.70 -6.15
C ALA A 145 2.76 -12.42 -6.22
N CYS A 146 3.08 -11.80 -5.08
CA CYS A 146 3.98 -10.65 -5.03
C CYS A 146 5.40 -10.99 -5.53
N ASN A 147 5.91 -12.16 -5.17
CA ASN A 147 7.21 -12.64 -5.68
C ASN A 147 7.17 -12.92 -7.19
N ASP A 148 6.04 -13.38 -7.72
CA ASP A 148 5.87 -13.57 -9.16
C ASP A 148 5.85 -12.22 -9.90
N LEU A 149 5.11 -11.25 -9.36
CA LEU A 149 5.05 -9.88 -9.85
C LEU A 149 6.44 -9.21 -9.86
N TRP A 150 7.25 -9.43 -8.82
CA TRP A 150 8.66 -8.98 -8.81
C TRP A 150 9.47 -9.57 -9.97
N ARG A 151 9.31 -10.87 -10.25
CA ARG A 151 10.08 -11.59 -11.28
C ARG A 151 9.64 -11.27 -12.69
N HIS A 152 8.34 -11.08 -12.91
CA HIS A 152 7.74 -10.99 -14.25
C HIS A 152 7.20 -9.60 -14.60
N GLY A 153 7.15 -8.68 -13.63
CA GLY A 153 6.67 -7.32 -13.79
C GLY A 153 5.15 -7.19 -13.65
N PHE A 154 4.70 -5.94 -13.48
CA PHE A 154 3.32 -5.61 -13.14
C PHE A 154 2.44 -5.14 -14.31
N ALA A 155 2.92 -5.21 -15.54
CA ALA A 155 2.19 -4.64 -16.68
C ALA A 155 0.77 -5.24 -16.79
N GLY A 156 -0.25 -4.39 -16.63
CA GLY A 156 -1.66 -4.79 -16.64
C GLY A 156 -2.16 -5.47 -15.35
N GLU A 157 -1.33 -5.56 -14.32
CA GLU A 157 -1.71 -6.05 -12.98
C GLU A 157 -2.17 -4.88 -12.10
N ARG A 158 -3.28 -5.08 -11.40
CA ARG A 158 -3.87 -4.07 -10.50
C ARG A 158 -3.97 -4.61 -9.10
N LEU A 159 -3.65 -3.76 -8.12
CA LEU A 159 -3.85 -4.03 -6.70
C LEU A 159 -5.09 -3.27 -6.24
N THR A 160 -6.12 -4.00 -5.83
CA THR A 160 -7.42 -3.45 -5.45
C THR A 160 -7.69 -3.71 -3.97
N TYR A 161 -8.19 -2.69 -3.28
CA TYR A 161 -8.67 -2.72 -1.91
C TYR A 161 -10.18 -2.52 -1.92
N ALA A 162 -10.95 -3.42 -1.31
CA ALA A 162 -12.40 -3.33 -1.22
C ALA A 162 -12.91 -3.71 0.17
N ARG A 163 -14.09 -3.23 0.55
CA ARG A 163 -14.74 -3.69 1.79
C ARG A 163 -15.04 -5.18 1.66
N ALA A 164 -14.66 -5.98 2.65
CA ALA A 164 -15.03 -7.39 2.67
C ALA A 164 -16.54 -7.50 2.93
N SER A 165 -17.21 -8.33 2.13
CA SER A 165 -18.61 -8.73 2.31
C SER A 165 -18.80 -9.60 3.54
#